data_AF-A0A0F9WM08-F1
#
_entry.id   AF-A0A0F9WM08-F1
#
_cell.length_a   1.000
_cell.length_b   1.000
_cell.length_c   1.000
_cell.angle_alpha   90.00
_cell.angle_beta   90.00
_cell.angle_gamma   90.00
#
_symmetry.space_group_name_H-M   'P 1'
#
loop_
_entity.id
_entity.type
_entity.pdbx_description
1 polymer ?
#
loop_
_entity_poly.entity_id
_entity_poly.type
_entity_poly.pdbx_seq_one_letter_code
_entity_poly.pdbx_strand_id
1 'polypeptide(L)'
;MMALYIRDPEVDELARKLRAMTGAKSKTDAVRRALRNELRRARRPERFDDRNAKVMVMADALGSSQTLPFDLKAFTDAMWDDA
;
A
#
# COMPACT_ATOMS: atom_id res chain seq x y z
N MET A 1 -15.35 -27.04 1.24
CA MET A 1 -14.34 -26.75 2.29
C MET A 1 -13.10 -27.58 1.95
N MET A 2 -12.01 -26.98 1.46
CA MET A 2 -10.79 -27.75 1.12
C MET A 2 -9.77 -27.63 2.26
N ALA A 3 -9.40 -28.78 2.81
CA ALA A 3 -8.29 -28.88 3.75
C ALA A 3 -6.97 -28.77 2.97
N LEU A 4 -6.05 -27.96 3.46
CA LEU A 4 -4.68 -27.93 2.95
C LEU A 4 -3.98 -29.19 3.45
N TYR A 5 -3.59 -30.08 2.53
CA TYR A 5 -2.82 -31.28 2.87
C TYR A 5 -1.33 -30.99 2.72
N ILE A 6 -0.61 -31.06 3.85
CA ILE A 6 0.83 -30.84 3.93
C ILE A 6 1.47 -32.21 4.17
N ARG A 7 2.30 -32.67 3.23
CA ARG A 7 2.97 -33.98 3.33
C ARG A 7 4.18 -33.95 4.26
N ASP A 8 4.82 -32.80 4.35
CA ASP A 8 5.98 -32.60 5.19
C ASP A 8 5.55 -32.38 6.65
N PRO A 9 6.03 -33.20 7.60
CA PRO A 9 5.63 -33.11 9.01
C PRO A 9 6.13 -31.82 9.67
N GLU A 10 7.29 -31.30 9.28
CA GLU A 10 7.83 -30.05 9.80
C GLU A 10 6.95 -28.86 9.37
N VAL A 11 6.54 -28.84 8.11
CA VAL A 11 5.67 -27.78 7.58
C VAL A 11 4.27 -27.85 8.21
N ASP A 12 3.75 -29.04 8.51
CA ASP A 12 2.47 -29.16 9.21
C ASP A 12 2.54 -28.67 10.66
N GLU A 13 3.65 -28.93 11.36
CA GLU A 13 3.89 -28.37 12.69
C GLU A 13 3.98 -26.85 12.66
N LEU A 14 4.68 -26.27 11.67
CA LEU A 14 4.74 -24.82 11.48
C LEU A 14 3.35 -24.23 11.23
N ALA A 15 2.53 -24.86 10.39
CA ALA A 15 1.15 -24.43 10.15
C ALA A 15 0.27 -24.52 11.40
N ARG A 16 0.47 -25.55 12.24
CA ARG A 16 -0.20 -25.69 13.54
C ARG A 16 0.19 -24.61 14.52
N LYS A 17 1.49 -24.38 14.71
CA LYS A 17 2.04 -23.34 15.59
C LYS A 17 1.55 -21.96 15.15
N LEU A 18 1.63 -21.67 13.84
CA LEU A 18 1.16 -20.40 13.30
C LEU A 18 -0.33 -20.19 13.55
N ARG A 19 -1.16 -21.21 13.37
CA ARG A 19 -2.60 -21.14 13.69
C ARG A 19 -2.82 -20.83 15.16
N ALA A 20 -2.11 -21.51 16.07
CA ALA A 20 -2.23 -21.31 17.51
C ALA A 20 -1.83 -19.88 17.92
N MET A 21 -0.74 -19.35 17.36
CA MET A 21 -0.25 -18.00 17.68
C MET A 21 -1.14 -16.89 17.08
N THR A 22 -1.73 -17.11 15.91
CA THR A 22 -2.52 -16.09 15.20
C THR A 22 -4.01 -16.16 15.47
N GLY A 23 -4.49 -17.18 16.18
CA GLY A 23 -5.92 -17.43 16.42
C GLY A 23 -6.73 -17.71 15.15
N ALA A 24 -6.08 -18.12 14.05
CA ALA A 24 -6.75 -18.37 12.78
C ALA A 24 -7.73 -19.55 12.86
N LYS A 25 -8.89 -19.43 12.20
CA LYS A 25 -9.98 -20.42 12.26
C LYS A 25 -9.59 -21.81 11.73
N SER A 26 -8.61 -21.89 10.85
CA SER A 26 -8.12 -23.17 10.28
C SER A 26 -6.65 -23.07 9.89
N LYS A 27 -5.99 -24.24 9.72
CA LYS A 27 -4.59 -24.31 9.24
C LYS A 27 -4.48 -23.64 7.86
N THR A 28 -5.43 -23.89 6.96
CA THR A 28 -5.51 -23.25 5.64
C THR A 28 -5.60 -21.74 5.74
N ASP A 29 -6.37 -21.20 6.70
CA ASP A 29 -6.49 -19.75 6.87
C ASP A 29 -5.19 -19.13 7.43
N ALA A 30 -4.55 -19.80 8.39
CA ALA A 30 -3.25 -19.38 8.92
C ALA A 30 -2.20 -19.32 7.80
N VAL A 31 -2.07 -20.39 7.01
CA VAL A 31 -1.10 -20.46 5.91
C VAL A 31 -1.41 -19.45 4.81
N ARG A 32 -2.68 -19.27 4.44
CA ARG A 32 -3.08 -18.24 3.45
C ARG A 32 -2.65 -16.84 3.88
N ARG A 33 -2.87 -16.49 5.15
CA ARG A 33 -2.45 -15.19 5.70
C ARG A 33 -0.93 -15.05 5.69
N ALA A 34 -0.20 -16.10 6.08
CA ALA A 34 1.26 -16.14 6.05
C ALA A 34 1.79 -15.84 4.64
N LEU A 35 1.30 -16.58 3.64
CA LEU A 35 1.73 -16.44 2.26
C LEU A 35 1.39 -15.06 1.69
N ARG A 36 0.23 -14.49 2.02
CA ARG A 36 -0.11 -13.11 1.63
C ARG A 36 0.86 -12.09 2.24
N ASN A 37 1.21 -12.26 3.51
CA ASN A 37 2.16 -11.38 4.18
C ASN A 37 3.55 -11.48 3.55
N GLU A 38 4.02 -12.69 3.27
CA GLU A 38 5.31 -12.90 2.62
C GLU A 38 5.33 -12.40 1.18
N LEU A 39 4.26 -12.62 0.40
CA LEU A 39 4.13 -12.04 -0.94
C LEU A 39 4.11 -10.51 -0.89
N ARG A 40 3.53 -9.91 0.14
CA ARG A 40 3.56 -8.46 0.35
C ARG A 40 4.94 -7.95 0.78
N ARG A 41 5.70 -8.74 1.55
CA ARG A 41 7.09 -8.40 1.93
C ARG A 41 8.05 -8.56 0.74
N ALA A 42 7.86 -9.63 -0.03
CA ALA A 42 8.64 -9.97 -1.22
C ALA A 42 8.33 -9.06 -2.39
N ARG A 43 7.08 -8.61 -2.55
CA ARG A 43 6.76 -7.38 -3.27
C ARG A 43 7.37 -6.24 -2.48
N ARG A 44 8.68 -6.02 -2.61
CA ARG A 44 9.30 -4.76 -2.24
C ARG A 44 8.37 -3.67 -2.78
N PRO A 45 7.74 -2.84 -1.93
CA PRO A 45 7.10 -1.66 -2.46
C PRO A 45 8.15 -0.98 -3.31
N GLU A 46 7.77 -0.53 -4.51
CA GLU A 46 8.58 0.40 -5.29
C GLU A 46 9.25 1.35 -4.30
N ARG A 47 10.58 1.48 -4.39
CA ARG A 47 11.33 2.28 -3.44
C ARG A 47 10.67 3.65 -3.41
N PHE A 48 10.77 4.34 -2.27
CA PHE A 48 10.23 5.70 -2.18
C PHE A 48 10.67 6.53 -3.39
N ASP A 49 11.92 6.35 -3.83
CA ASP A 49 12.51 6.92 -5.03
C ASP A 49 11.72 6.58 -6.32
N ASP A 50 11.35 5.32 -6.54
CA ASP A 50 10.58 4.88 -7.72
C ASP A 50 9.16 5.48 -7.72
N ARG A 51 8.53 5.55 -6.54
CA ARG A 51 7.20 6.16 -6.38
C ARG A 51 7.27 7.67 -6.57
N ASN A 52 8.31 8.30 -6.03
CA ASN A 52 8.55 9.72 -6.10
C ASN A 52 8.86 10.15 -7.54
N ALA A 53 9.68 9.38 -8.26
CA ALA A 53 9.99 9.64 -9.67
C ALA A 53 8.72 9.68 -10.52
N LYS A 54 7.76 8.78 -10.31
CA LYS A 54 6.47 8.79 -11.03
C LYS A 54 5.65 10.05 -10.74
N VAL A 55 5.58 10.46 -9.48
CA VAL A 55 4.84 11.67 -9.07
C VAL A 55 5.50 12.92 -9.62
N MET A 56 6.84 13.00 -9.61
CA MET A 56 7.59 14.12 -10.17
C MET A 56 7.39 14.22 -11.69
N VAL A 57 7.41 13.10 -12.42
CA VAL A 57 7.09 13.10 -13.86
C VAL A 57 5.68 13.62 -14.15
N MET A 58 4.70 13.27 -13.31
CA MET A 58 3.34 13.80 -13.43
C MET A 58 3.29 15.31 -13.14
N ALA A 59 4.02 15.79 -12.13
CA ALA A 59 4.11 17.21 -11.80
C ALA A 59 4.79 18.00 -12.93
N ASP A 60 5.87 17.48 -13.51
CA ASP A 60 6.57 18.08 -14.64
C ASP A 60 5.67 18.15 -15.88
N ALA A 61 4.87 17.11 -16.12
CA ALA A 61 3.90 17.07 -17.23
C ALA A 61 2.75 18.09 -17.07
N LEU A 62 2.37 18.43 -15.84
CA LEU A 62 1.39 19.48 -15.55
C LEU A 62 1.96 20.89 -15.78
N GLY A 63 3.28 21.02 -15.81
CA GLY A 63 3.98 22.28 -16.03
C GLY A 63 4.02 23.18 -14.78
N SER A 64 4.85 24.22 -14.87
CA SER A 64 5.04 25.20 -13.79
C SER A 64 3.85 26.15 -13.66
N SER A 65 3.24 26.19 -12.47
CA SER A 65 2.26 27.22 -12.10
C SER A 65 2.88 28.60 -11.89
N GLN A 66 4.22 28.70 -11.82
CA GLN A 66 4.94 29.96 -11.57
C GLN A 66 4.96 30.90 -12.78
N THR A 67 4.50 30.44 -13.95
CA THR A 67 4.61 31.17 -15.21
C THR A 67 3.44 32.13 -15.47
N LEU A 68 2.39 32.09 -14.65
CA LEU A 68 1.27 33.02 -14.73
C LEU A 68 1.37 34.03 -13.59
N PRO A 69 1.30 35.34 -13.87
CA PRO A 69 1.18 36.34 -12.80
C PRO A 69 -0.13 36.09 -12.05
N PHE A 70 -0.04 35.56 -10.84
CA PHE A 70 -1.19 35.38 -9.96
C PHE A 70 -1.24 36.56 -8.98
N ASP A 71 -2.21 37.45 -9.20
CA ASP A 71 -2.48 38.54 -8.26
C ASP A 71 -3.28 38.00 -7.07
N LEU A 72 -2.54 37.65 -6.03
CA LEU A 72 -3.10 37.13 -4.79
C LEU A 72 -4.07 38.13 -4.13
N LYS A 73 -3.82 39.45 -4.26
CA LYS A 73 -4.63 40.48 -3.63
C LYS A 73 -5.99 40.59 -4.31
N ALA A 74 -6.00 40.68 -5.64
CA ALA A 74 -7.25 40.72 -6.40
C ALA A 74 -8.11 39.47 -6.16
N PHE A 75 -7.48 38.29 -6.04
CA PHE A 75 -8.17 37.04 -5.71
C PHE A 75 -8.77 37.04 -4.30
N THR A 76 -8.06 37.60 -3.30
CA THR A 76 -8.56 37.64 -1.92
C THR A 76 -9.63 38.71 -1.72
N ASP A 77 -9.50 39.87 -2.36
CA ASP A 77 -10.51 40.93 -2.33
C ASP A 77 -11.85 40.41 -2.91
N ALA A 78 -11.81 39.71 -4.05
CA ALA A 78 -13.01 39.13 -4.68
C ALA A 78 -13.71 38.06 -3.82
N MET A 79 -12.99 37.39 -2.93
CA MET A 79 -13.56 36.41 -1.99
C MET A 79 -14.23 37.07 -0.77
N TRP A 80 -13.92 38.35 -0.50
CA TRP A 80 -14.39 39.09 0.66
C TRP A 80 -15.45 40.15 0.34
N ASP A 81 -15.58 40.56 -0.93
CA ASP A 81 -16.61 41.52 -1.39
C ASP A 81 -18.02 40.89 -1.55
N ASP A 82 -18.16 39.57 -1.41
CA ASP A 82 -19.45 38.83 -1.42
C ASP A 82 -20.03 38.62 0.02
N ALA A 83 -19.53 39.34 1.03
CA ALA A 83 -19.95 39.25 2.44
C ALA A 83 -20.71 40.48 2.95
#